data_AF-A0A6J2Y867-F1
#
_entry.id   AF-A0A6J2Y867-F1
#
_cell.length_a   1.000
_cell.length_b   1.000
_cell.length_c   1.000
_cell.angle_alpha   90.00
_cell.angle_beta   90.00
_cell.angle_gamma   90.00
#
_symmetry.space_group_name_H-M   'P 1'
#
loop_
_entity.id
_entity.type
_entity.pdbx_description
1 polymer ?
#
loop_
_entity_poly.entity_id
_entity_poly.type
_entity_poly.pdbx_seq_one_letter_code
_entity_poly.pdbx_strand_id
1 'polypeptide(L)'
;MIEEFYKKIPIIDDEGLFAMEDWLKKSDNFRIMVRELSRLGGSGVAQSTRKVLYKVLSNEIAQKYSWDGAKQKRSLKSLLVAKAILDSMKGQFQDSKETEIINIIKIWLVKAKERLKNTEKGRPENIET
;
A
#
# COMPACT_ATOMS: atom_id res chain seq x y z
N MET A 1 1.35 20.03 6.75
CA MET A 1 1.32 19.36 5.43
C MET A 1 1.71 17.89 5.52
N ILE A 2 2.84 17.54 6.15
CA ILE A 2 3.23 16.14 6.42
C ILE A 2 2.35 15.50 7.51
N GLU A 3 1.98 16.24 8.55
CA GLU A 3 1.07 15.77 9.61
C GLU A 3 -0.30 15.28 9.08
N GLU A 4 -0.83 15.95 8.06
CA GLU A 4 -2.11 15.59 7.44
C GLU A 4 -2.03 14.26 6.67
N PHE A 5 -0.85 13.88 6.18
CA PHE A 5 -0.62 12.57 5.58
C PHE A 5 -0.61 11.49 6.65
N TYR A 6 0.14 11.67 7.75
CA TYR A 6 0.25 10.67 8.82
C TYR A 6 -1.07 10.41 9.55
N LYS A 7 -1.99 11.38 9.60
CA LYS A 7 -3.34 11.17 10.12
C LYS A 7 -4.23 10.29 9.24
N LYS A 8 -3.88 10.11 7.96
CA LYS A 8 -4.66 9.34 6.98
C LYS A 8 -4.16 7.92 6.78
N ILE A 9 -3.06 7.55 7.42
CA ILE A 9 -2.50 6.19 7.37
C ILE A 9 -2.34 5.61 8.79
N PRO A 10 -2.55 4.30 8.99
CA PRO A 10 -3.04 3.34 8.00
C PRO A 10 -4.50 3.60 7.64
N ILE A 11 -4.87 3.25 6.41
CA ILE A 11 -6.25 3.25 5.93
C ILE A 11 -6.91 1.98 6.45
N ILE A 12 -7.86 2.13 7.37
CA ILE A 12 -8.46 1.01 8.12
C ILE A 12 -9.87 0.62 7.64
N ASP A 13 -10.56 1.50 6.92
CA ASP A 13 -11.93 1.30 6.44
C ASP A 13 -12.19 1.96 5.08
N ASP A 14 -13.40 1.72 4.53
CA ASP A 14 -13.78 2.24 3.21
C ASP A 14 -13.92 3.78 3.22
N GLU A 15 -14.30 4.38 4.34
CA GLU A 15 -14.43 5.84 4.49
C GLU A 15 -13.06 6.52 4.45
N GLY A 16 -12.09 5.99 5.20
CA GLY A 16 -10.70 6.43 5.17
C GLY A 16 -10.08 6.26 3.79
N LEU A 17 -10.41 5.18 3.08
CA LEU A 17 -9.95 4.98 1.71
C LEU A 17 -10.55 6.03 0.77
N PHE A 18 -11.86 6.29 0.85
CA PHE A 18 -12.52 7.33 0.07
C PHE A 18 -11.91 8.71 0.35
N ALA A 19 -11.67 9.04 1.61
CA ALA A 19 -11.07 10.30 2.02
C ALA A 19 -9.61 10.44 1.54
N MET A 20 -8.84 9.35 1.51
CA MET A 20 -7.50 9.32 0.92
C MET A 20 -7.56 9.56 -0.59
N GLU A 21 -8.43 8.84 -1.30
CA GLU A 21 -8.57 8.97 -2.75
C GLU A 21 -9.01 10.38 -3.16
N ASP A 22 -9.92 11.01 -2.41
CA ASP A 22 -10.32 12.39 -2.65
C ASP A 22 -9.16 13.38 -2.38
N TRP A 23 -8.43 13.19 -1.28
CA TRP A 23 -7.27 14.00 -0.95
C TRP A 23 -6.17 13.92 -2.02
N LEU A 24 -5.95 12.74 -2.61
CA LEU A 24 -4.94 12.48 -3.65
C LEU A 24 -5.31 13.04 -5.03
N LYS A 25 -6.56 13.45 -5.28
CA LYS A 25 -6.93 14.15 -6.54
C LYS A 25 -6.17 15.46 -6.71
N LYS A 26 -5.76 16.10 -5.61
CA LYS A 26 -4.91 17.29 -5.66
C LYS A 26 -3.48 16.87 -5.97
N SER A 27 -2.94 17.36 -7.08
CA SER A 27 -1.60 16.97 -7.57
C SER A 27 -0.50 17.18 -6.52
N ASP A 28 -0.57 18.25 -5.73
CA ASP A 28 0.38 18.54 -4.65
C ASP A 28 0.38 17.46 -3.57
N ASN A 29 -0.81 17.02 -3.16
CA ASN A 29 -0.98 15.95 -2.18
C ASN A 29 -0.46 14.61 -2.71
N PHE A 30 -0.73 14.31 -3.98
CA PHE A 30 -0.17 13.13 -4.64
C PHE A 30 1.36 13.15 -4.62
N ARG A 31 1.98 14.27 -5.00
CA ARG A 31 3.45 14.42 -4.97
C ARG A 31 4.02 14.30 -3.56
N ILE A 32 3.33 14.87 -2.56
CA ILE A 32 3.70 14.73 -1.14
C ILE A 32 3.66 13.26 -0.75
N MET A 33 2.58 12.54 -1.07
CA MET A 33 2.47 11.12 -0.74
C MET A 33 3.60 10.31 -1.36
N VAL A 34 3.84 10.46 -2.68
CA VAL A 34 4.94 9.77 -3.36
C VAL A 34 6.27 10.03 -2.65
N ARG A 35 6.57 11.30 -2.35
CA ARG A 35 7.81 11.68 -1.65
C ARG A 35 7.92 11.07 -0.25
N GLU A 36 6.86 11.11 0.55
CA GLU A 36 6.89 10.57 1.92
C GLU A 36 6.99 9.04 1.90
N LEU A 37 6.27 8.35 1.00
CA LEU A 37 6.40 6.91 0.81
C LEU A 37 7.81 6.52 0.35
N SER A 38 8.44 7.36 -0.48
CA SER A 38 9.83 7.14 -0.89
C SER A 38 10.84 7.19 0.26
N ARG A 39 10.47 7.75 1.41
CA ARG A 39 11.35 7.85 2.60
C ARG A 39 11.17 6.68 3.58
N LEU A 40 10.11 5.89 3.47
CA LEU A 40 9.78 4.81 4.41
C LEU A 40 10.58 3.50 4.16
N GLY A 41 11.68 3.57 3.38
CA GLY A 41 12.32 2.44 2.71
C GLY A 41 12.94 1.32 3.57
N GLY A 42 13.52 0.35 2.86
CA GLY A 42 14.29 -0.79 3.36
C GLY A 42 15.48 -1.08 2.46
N SER A 43 16.15 -2.21 2.64
CA SER A 43 17.40 -2.52 1.91
C SER A 43 17.20 -2.95 0.44
N GLY A 44 15.95 -3.16 -0.01
CA GLY A 44 15.65 -3.55 -1.39
C GLY A 44 14.18 -3.39 -1.79
N VAL A 45 13.87 -3.58 -3.07
CA VAL A 45 12.54 -3.33 -3.67
C VAL A 45 11.42 -4.12 -2.99
N ALA A 46 11.65 -5.41 -2.71
CA ALA A 46 10.66 -6.27 -2.08
C ALA A 46 10.34 -5.85 -0.65
N GLN A 47 11.37 -5.67 0.18
CA GLN A 47 11.22 -5.25 1.57
C GLN A 47 10.59 -3.85 1.65
N SER A 48 11.04 -2.91 0.83
CA SER A 48 10.54 -1.54 0.80
C SER A 48 9.07 -1.48 0.39
N THR A 49 8.70 -2.21 -0.66
CA THR A 49 7.30 -2.30 -1.10
C THR A 49 6.40 -2.85 0.00
N ARG A 50 6.82 -3.92 0.68
CA ARG A 50 6.04 -4.50 1.80
C ARG A 50 5.92 -3.55 2.98
N LYS A 51 7.01 -2.89 3.38
CA LYS A 51 6.99 -1.89 4.48
C LYS A 51 6.01 -0.76 4.19
N VAL A 52 6.04 -0.23 2.97
CA VAL A 52 5.09 0.80 2.54
C VAL A 52 3.65 0.28 2.60
N LEU A 53 3.38 -0.91 2.09
CA LEU A 53 2.03 -1.49 2.14
C LEU A 53 1.52 -1.64 3.58
N TYR A 54 2.34 -2.15 4.50
CA TYR A 54 1.99 -2.27 5.93
C TYR A 54 1.72 -0.93 6.60
N LYS A 55 2.38 0.16 6.15
CA LYS A 55 2.14 1.50 6.67
C LYS A 55 0.87 2.14 6.11
N VAL A 56 0.54 1.86 4.85
CA VAL A 56 -0.55 2.54 4.14
C VAL A 56 -1.89 1.84 4.31
N LEU A 57 -1.94 0.51 4.23
CA LEU A 57 -3.19 -0.25 4.20
C LEU A 57 -3.27 -1.22 5.37
N SER A 58 -4.41 -1.22 6.05
CA SER A 58 -4.74 -2.28 7.00
C SER A 58 -5.07 -3.59 6.28
N ASN A 59 -5.07 -4.71 7.01
CA ASN A 59 -5.46 -5.99 6.44
C ASN A 59 -6.97 -6.06 6.13
N GLU A 60 -7.79 -5.36 6.91
CA GLU A 60 -9.23 -5.21 6.74
C GLU A 60 -9.57 -4.59 5.38
N ILE A 61 -8.78 -3.60 4.95
CA ILE A 61 -8.90 -3.02 3.61
C ILE A 61 -8.23 -3.91 2.58
N ALA A 62 -6.98 -4.31 2.79
CA ALA A 62 -6.22 -5.08 1.81
C ALA A 62 -6.93 -6.37 1.36
N GLN A 63 -7.66 -7.06 2.26
CA GLN A 63 -8.38 -8.28 1.90
C GLN A 63 -9.50 -8.06 0.88
N LYS A 64 -10.09 -6.86 0.82
CA LYS A 64 -11.18 -6.48 -0.11
C LYS A 64 -10.68 -6.26 -1.54
N TYR A 65 -9.36 -6.15 -1.71
CA TYR A 65 -8.74 -5.82 -2.99
C TYR A 65 -7.88 -6.96 -3.53
N SER A 66 -7.75 -6.97 -4.85
CA SER A 66 -6.65 -7.60 -5.57
C SER A 66 -6.08 -6.58 -6.55
N TRP A 67 -4.88 -6.80 -7.08
CA TRP A 67 -4.31 -5.83 -8.02
C TRP A 67 -5.23 -5.57 -9.22
N ASP A 68 -5.73 -6.64 -9.86
CA ASP A 68 -6.52 -6.55 -11.07
C ASP A 68 -8.05 -6.50 -10.84
N GLY A 69 -8.55 -6.85 -9.65
CA GLY A 69 -9.99 -6.96 -9.37
C GLY A 69 -10.57 -8.38 -9.59
N ALA A 70 -9.75 -9.41 -9.39
CA ALA A 70 -10.14 -10.80 -9.57
C ALA A 70 -10.94 -11.36 -8.37
N LYS A 71 -11.70 -12.44 -8.61
CA LYS A 71 -12.42 -13.22 -7.58
C LYS A 71 -13.34 -12.36 -6.70
N GLN A 72 -14.16 -11.50 -7.32
CA GLN A 72 -15.11 -10.59 -6.67
C GLN A 72 -14.45 -9.52 -5.77
N LYS A 73 -13.12 -9.38 -5.82
CA LYS A 73 -12.41 -8.30 -5.13
C LYS A 73 -12.38 -7.05 -5.99
N ARG A 74 -12.28 -5.89 -5.35
CA ARG A 74 -12.09 -4.61 -6.05
C ARG A 74 -10.67 -4.52 -6.62
N SER A 75 -10.51 -3.70 -7.65
CA SER A 75 -9.21 -3.47 -8.32
C SER A 75 -8.40 -2.46 -7.53
N LEU A 76 -7.20 -2.83 -7.08
CA LEU A 76 -6.31 -1.90 -6.39
C LEU A 76 -5.64 -0.94 -7.39
N LYS A 77 -5.28 -1.43 -8.59
CA LYS A 77 -4.56 -0.65 -9.61
C LYS A 77 -5.32 0.58 -10.11
N SER A 78 -6.64 0.64 -9.91
CA SER A 78 -7.46 1.79 -10.27
C SER A 78 -7.44 2.92 -9.24
N LEU A 79 -6.82 2.71 -8.07
CA LEU A 79 -6.77 3.70 -6.99
C LEU A 79 -5.53 4.58 -7.09
N LEU A 80 -5.66 5.86 -6.72
CA LEU A 80 -4.56 6.81 -6.65
C LEU A 80 -3.54 6.41 -5.59
N VAL A 81 -3.98 5.85 -4.46
CA VAL A 81 -3.07 5.32 -3.43
C VAL A 81 -2.14 4.25 -3.99
N ALA A 82 -2.64 3.39 -4.89
CA ALA A 82 -1.85 2.34 -5.51
C ALA A 82 -0.82 2.91 -6.50
N LYS A 83 -1.23 3.92 -7.28
CA LYS A 83 -0.33 4.67 -8.15
C LYS A 83 0.77 5.37 -7.35
N ALA A 84 0.43 6.02 -6.24
CA ALA A 84 1.41 6.70 -5.40
C ALA A 84 2.45 5.74 -4.80
N ILE A 85 2.02 4.53 -4.38
CA ILE A 85 2.93 3.48 -3.92
C ILE A 85 3.87 3.06 -5.06
N LEU A 86 3.33 2.81 -6.26
CA LEU A 86 4.12 2.37 -7.42
C LEU A 86 5.16 3.43 -7.83
N ASP A 87 4.75 4.69 -7.95
CA ASP A 87 5.61 5.82 -8.29
C ASP A 87 6.71 6.01 -7.23
N SER A 88 6.37 5.82 -5.95
CA SER A 88 7.35 5.94 -4.86
C SER A 88 8.44 4.85 -4.90
N MET A 89 8.08 3.64 -5.35
CA MET A 89 9.02 2.52 -5.51
C MET A 89 9.85 2.69 -6.79
N LYS A 90 9.25 3.12 -7.90
CA LYS A 90 9.98 3.40 -9.15
C LYS A 90 10.96 4.55 -9.00
N GLY A 91 10.65 5.55 -8.17
CA GLY A 91 11.59 6.62 -7.84
C GLY A 91 12.81 6.14 -7.04
N GLN A 92 12.64 5.17 -6.13
CA GLN A 92 13.73 4.60 -5.32
C GLN A 92 14.53 3.52 -6.07
N PHE A 93 13.85 2.66 -6.83
CA PHE A 93 14.40 1.50 -7.50
C PHE A 93 14.22 1.65 -9.01
N GLN A 94 14.98 2.56 -9.61
CA GLN A 94 14.83 2.96 -11.01
C GLN A 94 15.03 1.77 -11.97
N ASP A 95 15.97 0.88 -11.66
CA ASP A 95 16.30 -0.31 -12.45
C ASP A 95 15.30 -1.46 -12.27
N SER A 96 14.50 -1.46 -11.21
CA SER A 96 13.48 -2.48 -11.00
C SER A 96 12.37 -2.36 -12.03
N LYS A 97 11.91 -3.50 -12.55
CA LYS A 97 10.76 -3.53 -13.45
C LYS A 97 9.50 -3.21 -12.67
N GLU A 98 8.60 -2.44 -13.26
CA GLU A 98 7.29 -2.16 -12.67
C GLU A 98 6.54 -3.46 -12.32
N THR A 99 6.65 -4.46 -13.19
CA THR A 99 6.06 -5.80 -12.99
C THR A 99 6.59 -6.51 -11.75
N GLU A 100 7.84 -6.27 -11.35
CA GLU A 100 8.43 -6.82 -10.13
C GLU A 100 7.71 -6.26 -8.89
N ILE A 101 7.58 -4.92 -8.82
CA ILE A 101 6.91 -4.21 -7.74
C ILE A 101 5.43 -4.65 -7.66
N ILE A 102 4.75 -4.71 -8.80
CA ILE A 102 3.35 -5.18 -8.89
C ILE A 102 3.21 -6.60 -8.37
N ASN A 103 4.14 -7.50 -8.71
CA ASN A 103 4.11 -8.88 -8.22
C ASN A 103 4.27 -8.96 -6.70
N ILE A 104 5.12 -8.13 -6.11
CA ILE A 104 5.26 -8.03 -4.65
C ILE A 104 3.94 -7.56 -4.02
N ILE A 105 3.29 -6.53 -4.58
CA ILE A 105 1.98 -6.03 -4.12
C ILE A 105 0.92 -7.14 -4.22
N LYS A 106 0.86 -7.85 -5.35
CA LYS A 106 -0.08 -8.97 -5.57
C LYS A 106 0.07 -10.04 -4.50
N ILE A 107 1.30 -10.49 -4.24
CA ILE A 107 1.59 -11.52 -3.21
C ILE A 107 1.16 -11.00 -1.83
N TRP A 108 1.45 -9.74 -1.51
CA TRP A 108 1.08 -9.15 -0.23
C TRP A 108 -0.46 -9.07 -0.06
N LEU A 109 -1.21 -8.68 -1.09
CA LEU A 109 -2.69 -8.63 -1.04
C LEU A 109 -3.32 -10.01 -0.86
N VAL A 110 -2.78 -11.04 -1.52
CA VAL A 110 -3.29 -12.42 -1.40
C VAL A 110 -3.22 -12.90 0.05
N LYS A 111 -2.14 -12.53 0.76
CA LYS A 111 -1.93 -12.90 2.18
C LYS A 111 -2.74 -12.07 3.18
N ALA A 112 -3.42 -11.01 2.77
CA ALA A 112 -4.11 -10.10 3.71
C ALA A 112 -5.14 -10.82 4.61
N LYS A 113 -5.95 -11.72 4.05
CA LYS A 113 -6.94 -12.49 4.80
C LYS A 113 -6.28 -13.42 5.84
N GLU A 114 -5.14 -14.02 5.49
CA GLU A 114 -4.37 -14.88 6.38
C GLU A 114 -3.74 -14.05 7.52
N ARG A 115 -3.14 -12.89 7.20
CA ARG A 115 -2.60 -11.97 8.20
C ARG A 115 -3.65 -11.53 9.20
N LEU A 116 -4.82 -11.10 8.72
CA LEU A 116 -5.93 -10.71 9.60
C LEU A 116 -6.32 -11.81 10.58
N LYS A 117 -6.49 -13.05 10.08
CA LYS A 117 -6.79 -14.22 10.90
C LYS A 117 -5.69 -14.55 11.92
N ASN A 118 -4.43 -14.29 11.59
CA ASN A 118 -3.31 -14.50 12.50
C ASN A 118 -3.32 -13.46 13.63
N THR A 119 -3.59 -12.20 13.32
CA THR A 119 -3.73 -11.11 14.30
C THR A 119 -4.87 -11.38 15.29
N GLU A 120 -6.05 -11.80 14.80
CA GLU A 120 -7.20 -12.20 15.63
C GLU A 120 -6.87 -13.37 16.58
N LYS A 121 -5.89 -14.22 16.22
CA LYS A 121 -5.42 -15.36 17.02
C LYS A 121 -4.24 -15.01 17.93
N GLY A 122 -3.86 -13.75 18.04
CA GLY A 122 -2.72 -13.30 18.85
C GLY A 122 -1.36 -13.72 18.31
N ARG A 123 -1.26 -14.10 17.02
CA ARG A 123 0.03 -14.38 16.38
C ARG A 123 0.63 -13.09 15.85
N PRO A 124 1.94 -12.84 16.04
CA PRO A 124 2.58 -11.64 15.53
C PRO A 124 2.49 -11.60 14.00
N GLU A 125 2.30 -10.40 13.45
CA GLU A 125 2.47 -10.18 12.02
C GLU A 125 3.96 -10.31 11.68
N ASN A 126 4.33 -11.33 10.89
CA ASN A 126 5.69 -11.45 10.39
C ASN A 126 5.92 -10.34 9.34
N ILE A 127 6.51 -9.23 9.80
CA ILE A 127 6.94 -8.11 8.94
C ILE A 127 8.26 -8.43 8.21
N GLU A 128 8.97 -9.49 8.60
CA GLU A 128 10.18 -10.02 7.97
C GLU A 128 9.80 -11.05 6.88
N THR A 129 10.22 -10.97 5.62
CA THR A 129 11.51 -10.58 5.02
C THR A 129 11.31 -9.71 3.77
#